data_AF-A0AAJ4A413-F1
#
_entry.id   AF-A0AAJ4A413-F1
#
_cell.length_a   1.000
_cell.length_b   1.000
_cell.length_c   1.000
_cell.angle_alpha   90.00
_cell.angle_beta   90.00
_cell.angle_gamma   90.00
#
_symmetry.space_group_name_H-M   'P 1'
#
loop_
_entity.id
_entity.type
_entity.pdbx_description
1 polymer ?
#
loop_
_entity_poly.entity_id
_entity_poly.type
_entity_poly.pdbx_seq_one_letter_code
_entity_poly.pdbx_strand_id
1 'polypeptide(L)'
;MQKDKFDRIISFLLGASWAIVIFGAFITFQLFSFLGFSFAFFITIAFIVVSFFLILMLDAFSVNREKLEEIKKQTELLKKIYSKDIIEEN
;
A
#
# COMPACT_ATOMS: atom_id res chain seq x y z
N MET A 1 -13.28 -6.14 13.56
CA MET A 1 -14.43 -5.62 12.79
C MET A 1 -14.17 -4.30 12.06
N GLN A 2 -13.53 -3.27 12.64
CA GLN A 2 -13.10 -2.08 11.86
C GLN A 2 -11.78 -2.30 11.08
N LYS A 3 -10.82 -3.04 11.66
CA LYS A 3 -9.55 -3.42 10.97
C LYS A 3 -9.80 -4.14 9.65
N ASP A 4 -10.68 -5.15 9.68
CA ASP A 4 -11.03 -5.96 8.51
C ASP A 4 -11.61 -5.12 7.34
N LYS A 5 -12.27 -4.00 7.64
CA LYS A 5 -12.79 -3.09 6.61
C LYS A 5 -11.68 -2.25 5.99
N PHE A 6 -10.76 -1.73 6.81
CA PHE A 6 -9.63 -0.94 6.33
C PHE A 6 -8.67 -1.79 5.50
N ASP A 7 -8.30 -2.98 5.96
CA ASP A 7 -7.39 -3.86 5.23
C ASP A 7 -8.00 -4.31 3.90
N ARG A 8 -9.32 -4.55 3.88
CA ARG A 8 -10.07 -4.82 2.64
C ARG A 8 -10.06 -3.62 1.68
N ILE A 9 -10.20 -2.39 2.18
CA ILE A 9 -10.14 -1.18 1.35
C ILE A 9 -8.72 -1.00 0.78
N ILE A 10 -7.67 -1.15 1.59
CA ILE A 10 -6.28 -1.03 1.13
C ILE A 10 -5.96 -2.10 0.09
N SER A 11 -6.35 -3.36 0.35
CA SER A 11 -6.16 -4.47 -0.61
C SER A 11 -6.90 -4.23 -1.93
N PHE A 12 -8.15 -3.73 -1.86
CA PHE A 12 -8.91 -3.33 -3.04
C PHE A 12 -8.23 -2.20 -3.80
N LEU A 13 -7.75 -1.17 -3.10
CA LEU A 13 -7.11 -0.01 -3.68
C LEU A 13 -5.78 -0.39 -4.34
N LEU A 14 -5.03 -1.33 -3.77
CA LEU A 14 -3.79 -1.86 -4.32
C LEU A 14 -4.07 -2.65 -5.61
N GLY A 15 -5.09 -3.50 -5.63
CA GLY A 15 -5.57 -4.19 -6.84
C GLY A 15 -6.06 -3.22 -7.92
N ALA A 16 -6.84 -2.20 -7.53
CA ALA A 16 -7.31 -1.16 -8.44
C ALA A 16 -6.14 -0.34 -9.01
N SER A 17 -5.10 -0.09 -8.22
CA SER A 17 -3.92 0.65 -8.66
C SER A 17 -3.20 -0.06 -9.79
N TRP A 18 -3.07 -1.40 -9.73
CA TRP A 18 -2.51 -2.19 -10.83
C TRP A 18 -3.33 -2.06 -12.11
N ALA A 19 -4.66 -2.12 -12.02
CA ALA A 19 -5.53 -1.89 -13.16
C ALA A 19 -5.36 -0.47 -13.73
N ILE A 20 -5.27 0.54 -12.87
CA ILE A 20 -5.03 1.93 -13.26
C ILE A 20 -3.70 2.08 -13.99
N VAL A 21 -2.63 1.37 -13.61
CA VAL A 21 -1.36 1.45 -14.36
C VAL A 21 -1.52 0.88 -15.77
N ILE A 22 -2.13 -0.30 -15.90
CA ILE A 22 -2.25 -0.99 -17.19
C ILE A 22 -3.18 -0.19 -18.13
N PHE A 23 -4.40 0.10 -17.66
CA PHE A 23 -5.38 0.85 -18.45
C PHE A 23 -4.96 2.30 -18.64
N GLY A 24 -4.41 2.94 -17.60
CA GLY A 24 -3.90 4.29 -17.67
C GLY A 24 -2.76 4.42 -18.67
N ALA A 25 -1.79 3.51 -18.68
CA ALA A 25 -0.71 3.52 -19.66
C ALA A 25 -1.23 3.40 -21.10
N PHE A 26 -2.20 2.52 -21.33
CA PHE A 26 -2.85 2.35 -22.64
C PHE A 26 -3.63 3.60 -23.06
N ILE A 27 -4.45 4.16 -22.17
CA ILE A 27 -5.23 5.38 -22.42
C ILE A 27 -4.31 6.57 -22.67
N THR A 28 -3.29 6.77 -21.83
CA THR A 28 -2.28 7.82 -22.00
C THR A 28 -1.57 7.66 -23.35
N PHE A 29 -1.15 6.45 -23.72
CA PHE A 29 -0.53 6.23 -25.02
C PHE A 29 -1.45 6.60 -26.18
N GLN A 30 -2.71 6.17 -26.14
CA GLN A 30 -3.71 6.49 -27.16
C GLN A 30 -3.99 8.00 -27.24
N LEU A 31 -4.11 8.67 -26.09
CA LEU A 31 -4.41 10.10 -25.99
C LEU A 31 -3.29 10.97 -26.59
N PHE A 32 -2.03 10.57 -26.39
CA PHE A 32 -0.87 11.31 -26.88
C PHE A 32 -0.36 10.83 -28.26
N SER A 33 -0.96 9.77 -28.83
CA SER A 33 -0.55 9.23 -30.12
C SER A 33 -0.64 10.23 -31.27
N PHE A 34 -1.57 11.21 -31.21
CA PHE A 34 -1.69 12.25 -32.23
C PHE A 34 -0.48 13.21 -32.29
N LEU A 35 0.29 13.34 -31.20
CA LEU A 35 1.48 14.18 -31.12
C LEU A 35 2.74 13.48 -31.61
N GLY A 36 2.63 12.20 -31.98
CA GLY A 36 3.72 11.38 -32.50
C GLY A 36 4.17 10.28 -31.53
N PHE A 37 4.65 9.19 -32.11
CA PHE A 37 4.96 7.95 -31.40
C PHE A 37 6.01 8.14 -30.28
N SER A 38 7.14 8.81 -30.57
CA SER A 38 8.21 9.01 -29.57
C SER A 38 7.72 9.81 -28.36
N PHE A 39 6.92 10.85 -28.59
CA PHE A 39 6.40 11.69 -27.51
C PHE A 39 5.37 10.94 -26.67
N ALA A 40 4.44 10.22 -27.32
CA ALA A 40 3.46 9.38 -26.64
C ALA A 40 4.14 8.32 -25.77
N PHE A 41 5.16 7.64 -26.30
CA PHE A 41 5.91 6.63 -25.57
C PHE A 41 6.64 7.21 -24.34
N PHE A 42 7.28 8.37 -24.49
CA PHE A 42 7.96 9.04 -23.39
C PHE A 42 7.00 9.44 -22.26
N ILE A 43 5.83 10.01 -22.60
CA ILE A 43 4.80 10.36 -21.61
C ILE A 43 4.25 9.12 -20.92
N THR A 44 3.98 8.05 -21.66
CA THR A 44 3.49 6.80 -21.06
C THR A 44 4.49 6.23 -20.06
N ILE A 45 5.79 6.27 -20.35
CA ILE A 45 6.83 5.87 -19.38
C ILE A 45 6.79 6.77 -18.15
N ALA A 46 6.74 8.09 -18.32
CA ALA A 46 6.65 9.03 -17.20
C ALA A 46 5.43 8.75 -16.32
N PHE A 47 4.28 8.47 -16.92
CA PHE A 47 3.05 8.07 -16.22
C PHE A 47 3.23 6.78 -15.41
N ILE A 48 3.86 5.75 -15.98
CA ILE A 48 4.13 4.48 -15.29
C ILE A 48 5.02 4.70 -14.07
N VAL A 49 6.09 5.51 -14.22
CA VAL A 49 7.01 5.82 -13.11
C VAL A 49 6.28 6.50 -11.95
N VAL A 50 5.46 7.51 -12.24
CA VAL A 50 4.66 8.20 -11.22
C VAL A 50 3.65 7.25 -10.58
N SER A 51 3.01 6.40 -11.38
CA SER A 51 2.04 5.42 -10.89
C SER A 51 2.66 4.38 -9.97
N PHE A 52 3.87 3.90 -10.28
CA PHE A 52 4.62 3.01 -9.40
C PHE A 52 5.01 3.68 -8.10
N PHE A 53 5.35 4.96 -8.11
CA PHE A 53 5.61 5.69 -6.87
C PHE A 53 4.36 5.74 -5.97
N LEU A 54 3.18 5.96 -6.55
CA LEU A 54 1.91 5.93 -5.82
C LEU A 54 1.58 4.53 -5.26
N ILE A 55 1.81 3.47 -6.04
CA ILE A 55 1.61 2.09 -5.60
C ILE A 55 2.53 1.76 -4.42
N LEU A 56 3.82 2.09 -4.54
CA LEU A 56 4.79 1.86 -3.46
C LEU A 56 4.41 2.62 -2.19
N MET A 57 3.91 3.85 -2.32
CA MET A 57 3.44 4.62 -1.18
C MET A 57 2.24 3.94 -0.48
N LEU A 58 1.29 3.41 -1.26
CA LEU A 58 0.14 2.68 -0.72
C LEU A 58 0.57 1.38 -0.04
N ASP A 59 1.50 0.65 -0.64
CA ASP A 59 2.04 -0.60 -0.11
C ASP A 59 2.82 -0.36 1.20
N ALA A 60 3.70 0.64 1.21
CA ALA A 60 4.42 1.06 2.41
C ALA A 60 3.47 1.51 3.54
N PHE A 61 2.34 2.13 3.21
CA PHE A 61 1.31 2.48 4.18
C PHE A 61 0.67 1.23 4.79
N SER A 62 0.36 0.23 3.98
CA SER A 62 -0.19 -1.07 4.44
C SER A 62 0.76 -1.76 5.41
N VAL A 63 2.04 -1.90 5.03
CA VAL A 63 3.07 -2.57 5.83
C VAL A 63 3.30 -1.84 7.17
N ASN A 64 3.36 -0.51 7.15
CA ASN A 64 3.54 0.26 8.38
C ASN A 64 2.35 0.09 9.34
N ARG A 65 1.14 -0.02 8.80
CA ARG A 65 -0.08 -0.29 9.59
C ARG A 65 0.01 -1.65 10.29
N GLU A 66 0.33 -2.71 9.56
CA GLU A 66 0.47 -4.05 10.14
C GLU A 66 1.53 -4.08 11.23
N LYS A 67 2.69 -3.46 10.98
CA LYS A 67 3.78 -3.35 11.96
C LYS A 67 3.34 -2.67 13.26
N LEU A 68 2.56 -1.58 13.18
CA LEU A 68 2.05 -0.89 14.36
C LEU A 68 1.11 -1.78 15.19
N GLU A 69 0.33 -2.62 14.53
CA GLU A 69 -0.58 -3.54 15.21
C GLU A 69 0.16 -4.69 15.88
N GLU A 70 1.18 -5.25 15.23
CA GLU A 70 2.05 -6.26 15.80
C GLU A 70 2.78 -5.73 17.04
N ILE A 71 3.35 -4.52 16.97
CA ILE A 71 4.03 -3.88 18.11
C ILE A 71 3.06 -3.69 19.29
N LYS A 72 1.80 -3.28 19.02
CA LYS A 72 0.78 -3.17 20.08
C LYS A 72 0.50 -4.52 20.74
N LYS A 73 0.34 -5.58 19.95
CA LYS A 73 0.13 -6.95 20.48
C LYS A 73 1.31 -7.41 21.31
N GLN A 74 2.54 -7.20 20.83
CA GLN A 74 3.76 -7.55 21.57
C GLN A 74 3.87 -6.79 22.89
N THR A 75 3.53 -5.50 22.91
CA THR A 75 3.54 -4.68 24.13
C THR A 75 2.51 -5.18 25.15
N GLU A 76 1.33 -5.59 24.71
CA GLU A 76 0.30 -6.15 25.58
C GLU A 76 0.73 -7.50 26.18
N LEU A 77 1.36 -8.36 25.38
CA LEU A 77 1.91 -9.63 25.85
C LEU A 77 3.04 -9.41 26.87
N LEU A 78 3.95 -8.47 26.60
CA LEU A 78 5.05 -8.13 27.52
C LEU A 78 4.51 -7.63 28.86
N LYS A 79 3.47 -6.79 28.85
CA LYS A 79 2.79 -6.37 30.08
C LYS A 79 2.20 -7.54 30.86
N LYS A 80 1.53 -8.48 30.17
CA LYS A 80 0.95 -9.67 30.84
C LYS A 80 2.01 -10.54 31.50
N ILE A 81 3.17 -10.71 30.85
CA ILE A 81 4.29 -11.48 31.43
C ILE A 81 4.80 -10.77 32.69
N TYR A 82 5.11 -9.47 32.59
CA TYR A 82 5.62 -8.69 33.71
C TYR A 82 4.63 -8.62 34.89
N SER A 83 3.33 -8.48 34.62
CA SER A 83 2.30 -8.50 35.66
C SER A 83 2.12 -9.87 36.31
N LYS A 84 2.42 -10.96 35.60
CA LYS A 84 2.32 -12.32 36.15
C LYS A 84 3.53 -12.67 37.03
N ASP A 85 4.73 -12.29 36.61
CA ASP A 85 5.95 -12.49 37.41
C ASP A 85 5.87 -11.75 38.75
N ILE A 86 5.32 -10.53 38.79
CA ILE A 86 5.12 -9.76 40.05
C ILE A 86 4.13 -10.45 41.01
N ILE A 87 3.20 -11.27 40.50
CA ILE A 87 2.21 -11.99 41.32
C ILE A 87 2.78 -13.31 41.85
N GLU A 88 3.76 -13.93 41.17
CA GLU A 88 4.44 -15.15 41.64
C GLU A 88 5.60 -14.87 42.62
N GLU A 89 6.08 -13.62 42.72
CA GLU A 89 7.12 -13.21 43.67
C GLU A 89 6.58 -12.74 45.04
N ASN A 90 5.25 -12.65 45.22
CA ASN A 90 4.57 -12.39 46.51
C ASN A 90 3.80 -13.62 47.00
#